data_AF-A0A830D076-F1
#
_entry.id   AF-A0A830D076-F1
#
_cell.length_a   1.000
_cell.length_b   1.000
_cell.length_c   1.000
_cell.angle_alpha   90.00
_cell.angle_beta   90.00
_cell.angle_gamma   90.00
#
_symmetry.space_group_name_H-M   'P 1'
#
loop_
_entity.id
_entity.type
_entity.pdbx_description
1 polymer ?
#
loop_
_entity_poly.entity_id
_entity_poly.type
_entity_poly.pdbx_seq_one_letter_code
_entity_poly.pdbx_strand_id
1 'polypeptide(L)' 'MKRRARRNSIERKVRILKRLVPNCDSSIGVERLFSETADYILALEMRVKVMQIMVGVLSGSDDDDE' A
#
# COMPACT_ATOMS: atom_id res chain seq x y z
N MET A 1 -32.71 -11.40 0.85
CA MET A 1 -32.14 -10.03 0.91
C MET A 1 -30.65 -9.96 1.34
N LYS A 2 -30.13 -10.81 2.23
CA LYS A 2 -28.75 -10.72 2.78
C LYS A 2 -27.58 -10.78 1.77
N ARG A 3 -27.69 -11.53 0.67
CA ARG A 3 -26.60 -11.70 -0.32
C ARG A 3 -26.29 -10.43 -1.11
N ARG A 4 -27.28 -9.56 -1.32
CA ARG A 4 -27.14 -8.32 -2.11
C ARG A 4 -26.34 -7.25 -1.35
N ALA A 5 -26.54 -7.13 -0.04
CA ALA A 5 -25.77 -6.22 0.82
C ALA A 5 -24.27 -6.56 0.88
N ARG A 6 -23.91 -7.86 0.93
CA ARG A 6 -22.50 -8.31 0.92
C ARG A 6 -21.81 -7.97 -0.40
N ARG A 7 -22.47 -8.20 -1.55
CA ARG A 7 -21.94 -7.85 -2.87
C ARG A 7 -21.62 -6.35 -2.96
N ASN A 8 -22.52 -5.50 -2.46
CA ASN A 8 -22.32 -4.05 -2.42
C ASN A 8 -21.12 -3.65 -1.54
N SER A 9 -20.88 -4.37 -0.44
CA SER A 9 -19.72 -4.08 0.44
C SER A 9 -18.39 -4.44 -0.19
N ILE A 10 -18.31 -5.55 -0.93
CA ILE A 10 -17.08 -5.99 -1.62
C ILE A 10 -16.77 -5.02 -2.77
N GLU A 11 -17.78 -4.65 -3.56
CA GLU A 11 -17.61 -3.71 -4.66
C GLU A 11 -17.11 -2.34 -4.17
N ARG A 12 -17.63 -1.85 -3.03
CA ARG A 12 -17.14 -0.62 -2.40
C ARG A 12 -15.67 -0.74 -1.99
N LYS A 13 -15.26 -1.86 -1.39
CA LYS A 13 -13.85 -2.09 -1.00
C LYS A 13 -12.94 -2.15 -2.22
N VAL A 14 -13.33 -2.87 -3.28
CA VAL A 14 -12.57 -2.94 -4.54
C VAL A 14 -12.42 -1.55 -5.17
N ARG A 15 -13.48 -0.73 -5.16
CA ARG A 15 -13.44 0.64 -5.67
C ARG A 15 -12.50 1.55 -4.87
N ILE A 16 -12.45 1.39 -3.55
CA ILE A 16 -11.49 2.10 -2.70
C ILE A 16 -10.07 1.64 -3.03
N LEU A 17 -9.84 0.33 -3.14
CA LEU A 17 -8.52 -0.22 -3.42
C LEU A 17 -7.96 0.30 -4.76
N LYS A 18 -8.78 0.36 -5.81
CA LYS A 18 -8.40 0.96 -7.10
C LYS A 18 -7.89 2.41 -6.96
N ARG A 19 -8.45 3.20 -6.03
CA ARG A 19 -8.02 4.58 -5.80
C ARG A 19 -6.74 4.70 -4.98
N LEU A 20 -6.39 3.68 -4.20
CA LEU A 20 -5.22 3.67 -3.33
C LEU A 20 -3.96 3.17 -4.05
N VAL A 21 -4.13 2.20 -4.96
CA VAL A 21 -3.02 1.58 -5.67
C VAL A 21 -2.69 2.41 -6.92
N PRO A 22 -1.42 2.84 -7.12
CA PRO A 22 -1.00 3.56 -8.30
C PRO A 22 -1.31 2.78 -9.58
N ASN A 23 -1.59 3.49 -10.67
CA ASN A 23 -1.84 2.92 -12.01
C ASN A 23 -3.03 1.93 -12.09
N CYS A 24 -3.83 1.79 -11.03
CA CYS A 24 -5.02 0.95 -11.01
C CYS A 24 -6.28 1.79 -11.29
N ASP A 25 -6.59 2.03 -12.56
CA ASP A 25 -7.81 2.74 -12.92
C ASP A 25 -9.08 1.89 -12.75
N SER A 26 -10.24 2.47 -13.06
CA SER A 26 -11.53 1.79 -12.94
C SER A 26 -11.66 0.56 -13.86
N SER A 27 -10.89 0.47 -14.93
CA SER A 27 -11.01 -0.56 -15.98
C SER A 27 -10.26 -1.86 -15.67
N ILE A 28 -9.32 -1.83 -14.72
CA ILE A 28 -8.50 -3.00 -14.37
C ILE A 28 -9.33 -4.13 -13.74
N GLY A 29 -9.02 -5.37 -14.13
CA GLY A 29 -9.59 -6.59 -13.53
C GLY A 29 -9.16 -6.78 -12.07
N VAL A 30 -9.95 -7.53 -11.30
CA VAL A 30 -9.70 -7.74 -9.85
C VAL A 30 -8.44 -8.55 -9.56
N GLU A 31 -8.08 -9.49 -10.44
CA GLU A 31 -6.87 -10.29 -10.29
C GLU A 31 -5.61 -9.43 -10.40
N ARG A 32 -5.52 -8.65 -11.48
CA ARG A 32 -4.41 -7.70 -11.66
C ARG A 32 -4.39 -6.65 -10.55
N LEU A 33 -5.55 -6.12 -10.13
CA LEU A 33 -5.63 -5.20 -8.99
C LEU A 33 -4.95 -5.78 -7.75
N PHE A 34 -5.19 -7.05 -7.42
CA PHE A 34 -4.59 -7.66 -6.23
C PHE A 34 -3.09 -7.92 -6.39
N SER A 35 -2.62 -8.29 -7.57
CA SER A 35 -1.18 -8.39 -7.84
C SER A 35 -0.48 -7.03 -7.65
N GLU A 36 -0.99 -5.99 -8.30
CA GLU A 36 -0.44 -4.63 -8.22
C GLU A 36 -0.53 -4.08 -6.78
N THR A 37 -1.57 -4.47 -6.03
CA THR A 37 -1.69 -4.16 -4.61
C THR A 37 -0.57 -4.81 -3.79
N ALA A 38 -0.28 -6.10 -4.01
CA ALA A 38 0.76 -6.81 -3.28
C ALA A 38 2.13 -6.19 -3.56
N ASP A 39 2.43 -5.90 -4.82
CA ASP A 39 3.67 -5.23 -5.23
C ASP A 39 3.78 -3.84 -4.61
N TYR A 40 2.68 -3.09 -4.56
CA TYR A 40 2.66 -1.76 -3.96
C TYR A 40 2.87 -1.78 -2.44
N ILE A 41 2.32 -2.76 -1.73
CA ILE A 41 2.57 -2.96 -0.29
C ILE A 41 4.06 -3.17 -0.06
N LEU A 42 4.70 -4.10 -0.77
CA LEU A 42 6.13 -4.38 -0.64
C LEU A 42 6.99 -3.14 -0.96
N ALA A 43 6.60 -2.38 -1.99
CA ALA A 43 7.28 -1.13 -2.33
C ALA A 43 7.15 -0.08 -1.22
N LEU A 44 5.98 0.06 -0.60
CA LEU A 44 5.78 0.98 0.52
C LEU A 44 6.58 0.55 1.76
N GLU A 45 6.60 -0.75 2.09
CA GLU A 45 7.41 -1.28 3.20
C GLU A 45 8.89 -0.98 3.02
N MET A 46 9.44 -1.22 1.82
CA MET A 46 10.83 -0.86 1.52
C MET A 46 11.08 0.64 1.60
N ARG A 47 10.16 1.48 1.09
CA ARG A 47 10.30 2.94 1.19
C ARG A 47 10.36 3.41 2.63
N VAL A 48 9.48 2.90 3.50
CA VAL A 48 9.50 3.23 4.93
C VAL A 48 10.82 2.80 5.57
N LYS A 49 11.29 1.59 5.28
CA LYS A 49 12.59 1.10 5.79
C LYS A 49 13.75 1.98 5.36
N VAL A 50 13.79 2.38 4.09
CA VAL A 50 14.82 3.31 3.58
C VAL A 50 14.73 4.66 4.27
N MET A 51 13.53 5.23 4.41
CA MET A 51 13.35 6.51 5.12
C MET A 51 13.83 6.44 6.57
N GLN A 52 13.59 5.32 7.27
CA GLN A 52 14.10 5.11 8.62
C GLN A 52 15.64 5.07 8.67
N ILE A 53 16.27 4.36 7.72
CA ILE A 53 17.73 4.33 7.59
C ILE A 53 18.27 5.73 7.30
N MET A 54 17.64 6.46 6.37
CA MET A 54 18.04 7.82 6.04
C MET A 54 17.96 8.75 7.25
N VAL A 55 16.88 8.66 8.04
CA VAL A 55 16.76 9.41 9.29
C VAL A 55 17.87 9.02 10.27
N GLY A 56 18.16 7.73 10.44
CA GLY A 56 19.24 7.26 11.32
C GLY A 56 20.62 7.78 10.91
N VAL A 57 20.92 7.79 9.61
CA VAL A 57 22.19 8.31 9.07
C VAL A 57 22.26 9.84 9.18
N LEU A 58 21.17 10.54 8.84
CA LEU A 58 21.15 12.01 8.79
C LEU A 58 21.00 12.68 10.16
N SER A 59 20.44 11.98 11.15
CA SER A 59 20.31 12.52 12.51
C SER A 59 21.62 12.52 13.28
N GLY A 60 22.69 11.95 12.70
CA GLY A 60 23.91 11.63 13.43
C GLY A 60 23.63 10.46 14.37
N SER A 61 24.34 9.35 14.20
CA SER A 61 24.65 8.56 15.39
C SER A 61 25.48 9.49 16.28
N ASP A 62 24.84 10.17 17.23
CA ASP A 62 25.45 10.81 18.39
C ASP A 62 26.07 9.73 19.30
N ASP A 63 26.81 8.78 18.72
CA ASP A 63 27.76 7.92 19.40
C ASP A 63 29.13 8.64 19.34
N ASP A 64 29.13 9.93 19.69
CA ASP A 64 30.28 10.59 20.31
C ASP A 64 30.22 10.28 21.81
N ASP A 65 30.33 8.99 22.16
CA ASP A 65 30.60 8.54 23.53
C ASP A 65 32.06 8.06 23.59
N GLU A 66 32.92 8.96 24.11
CA GLU A 66 34.28 8.77 24.70
C GLU A 66 35.22 7.65 24.20
#